data_AF-A0A9W7LZ83-F1
#
_entry.id   AF-A0A9W7LZ83-F1
#
_cell.length_a   1.000
_cell.length_b   1.000
_cell.length_c   1.000
_cell.angle_alpha   90.00
_cell.angle_beta   90.00
_cell.angle_gamma   90.00
#
_symmetry.space_group_name_H-M   'P 1'
#
loop_
_entity.id
_entity.type
_entity.pdbx_description
1 polymer ?
#
loop_
_entity_poly.entity_id
_entity_poly.type
_entity_poly.pdbx_seq_one_letter_code
_entity_poly.pdbx_strand_id
1 'polypeptide(L)'
;MADQSNHPHPQSHTPIFTHFQGFWCRSEFVPNITSFQNHFQALDDDIVLASKPKAGTTWLKSLAFTILNRHRFPLSGSPLKTSNPHDIIPYFEMTHYNNGRIADFSGMSSPRLFATHLPYHALAESIKQSNARIVYVARNPLDIVVSMWHFERSKPERADWPLDECFEQFCRGEEEFGAFWDHIPGYRKQSTENPKKVLFLKYEEMKEDAVGEIKKMAEFMGFPFSVEEEKAGAIEEIAQFCSLSSLKNLEVNKNGALKTVSWNRPTKSFFRKGEAGDYVNFLSPEAVERFSKIVEEKLKGSGLTFKMCC
;
A
#
# COMPACT_ATOMS: atom_id res chain seq x y z
N MET A 1 26.28 41.28 30.20
CA MET A 1 24.95 41.20 29.56
C MET A 1 25.07 40.26 28.38
N ALA A 2 24.80 38.97 28.60
CA ALA A 2 24.62 37.97 27.56
C ALA A 2 23.94 36.79 28.24
N ASP A 3 22.67 36.56 27.91
CA ASP A 3 22.17 35.22 27.56
C ASP A 3 20.77 35.40 26.96
N GLN A 4 20.66 35.25 25.64
CA GLN A 4 19.38 35.03 24.99
C GLN A 4 19.23 33.51 24.90
N SER A 5 18.31 32.99 25.70
CA SER A 5 17.92 31.60 25.74
C SER A 5 17.50 31.11 24.35
N ASN A 6 18.36 30.29 23.75
CA ASN A 6 18.07 29.57 22.53
C ASN A 6 17.18 28.37 22.88
N HIS A 7 15.88 28.61 23.06
CA HIS A 7 14.90 27.53 23.16
C HIS A 7 14.69 26.94 21.76
N PRO A 8 14.89 25.62 21.54
CA PRO A 8 14.53 25.01 20.29
C PRO A 8 13.01 25.12 20.11
N HIS A 9 12.57 25.77 19.04
CA HIS A 9 11.18 25.71 18.61
C HIS A 9 10.76 24.23 18.50
N PRO A 10 9.56 23.83 18.96
CA PRO A 10 9.09 22.48 18.76
C PRO A 10 9.07 22.20 17.25
N GLN A 11 9.92 21.27 16.81
CA GLN A 11 9.88 20.79 15.43
C GLN A 11 8.48 20.22 15.21
N SER A 12 7.75 20.78 14.24
CA SER A 12 6.44 20.26 13.87
C SER A 12 6.58 18.76 13.56
N HIS A 13 5.95 17.92 14.39
CA HIS A 13 5.90 16.47 14.15
C HIS A 13 5.09 16.14 12.89
N THR A 14 4.25 17.08 12.44
CA THR A 14 3.35 16.93 11.30
C THR A 14 4.11 16.93 9.96
N PRO A 15 3.95 15.90 9.11
CA PRO A 15 4.50 15.93 7.75
C PRO A 15 3.96 17.12 6.96
N ILE A 16 4.85 17.79 6.24
CA ILE A 16 4.46 18.87 5.31
C ILE A 16 3.84 18.23 4.08
N PHE A 17 2.52 18.15 4.05
CA PHE A 17 1.76 17.78 2.87
C PHE A 17 1.45 19.01 2.02
N THR A 18 1.47 18.83 0.70
CA THR A 18 0.99 19.78 -0.28
C THR A 18 -0.24 19.18 -0.96
N HIS A 19 -1.26 20.00 -1.17
CA HIS A 19 -2.42 19.63 -1.98
C HIS A 19 -2.08 19.77 -3.47
N PHE A 20 -1.98 18.65 -4.17
CA PHE A 20 -1.54 18.55 -5.56
C PHE A 20 -2.57 17.75 -6.37
N GLN A 21 -3.07 18.32 -7.47
CA GLN A 21 -4.04 17.65 -8.37
C GLN A 21 -5.25 17.00 -7.65
N GLY A 22 -5.76 17.64 -6.59
CA GLY A 22 -6.93 17.16 -5.85
C GLY A 22 -6.65 16.06 -4.83
N PHE A 23 -5.40 15.86 -4.42
CA PHE A 23 -5.04 14.96 -3.31
C PHE A 23 -3.86 15.52 -2.50
N TRP A 24 -3.69 15.02 -1.27
CA TRP A 24 -2.56 15.37 -0.40
C TRP A 24 -1.39 14.44 -0.64
N CYS A 25 -0.20 14.98 -0.86
CA CYS A 25 1.04 14.20 -0.90
C CYS A 25 2.18 14.98 -0.27
N ARG A 26 3.30 14.31 0.00
CA ARG A 26 4.48 15.04 0.48
C ARG A 26 5.07 15.85 -0.66
N SER A 27 5.51 17.07 -0.36
CA SER A 27 6.01 18.01 -1.36
C SER A 27 7.15 17.44 -2.19
N GLU A 28 8.00 16.60 -1.59
CA GLU A 28 9.11 15.91 -2.27
C GLU A 28 8.65 14.94 -3.37
N PHE A 29 7.40 14.46 -3.34
CA PHE A 29 6.88 13.55 -4.35
C PHE A 29 6.25 14.25 -5.56
N VAL A 30 5.94 15.55 -5.48
CA VAL A 30 5.37 16.29 -6.62
C VAL A 30 6.18 16.16 -7.91
N PRO A 31 7.52 16.38 -7.93
CA PRO A 31 8.31 16.17 -9.15
C PRO A 31 8.31 14.71 -9.62
N ASN A 32 8.31 13.75 -8.68
CA ASN A 32 8.30 12.32 -9.01
C ASN A 32 6.98 11.91 -9.69
N ILE A 33 5.85 12.38 -9.14
CA ILE A 33 4.51 12.11 -9.66
C ILE A 33 4.35 12.74 -11.03
N THR A 34 4.80 13.99 -11.19
CA THR A 34 4.77 14.69 -12.48
C THR A 34 5.59 13.95 -13.54
N SER A 35 6.81 13.53 -13.19
CA SER A 35 7.66 12.75 -14.11
C SER A 35 7.04 11.40 -14.45
N PHE A 36 6.43 10.71 -13.48
CA PHE A 36 5.71 9.47 -13.72
C PHE A 36 4.54 9.64 -14.70
N GLN A 37 3.70 10.64 -14.46
CA GLN A 37 2.53 10.94 -15.30
C GLN A 37 2.94 11.27 -16.75
N ASN A 38 4.04 12.01 -16.93
CA ASN A 38 4.49 12.46 -18.25
C ASN A 38 5.26 11.41 -19.05
N HIS A 39 5.97 10.49 -18.37
CA HIS A 39 6.96 9.65 -19.04
C HIS A 39 6.71 8.14 -18.93
N PHE A 40 5.86 7.68 -18.01
CA PHE A 40 5.54 6.27 -17.94
C PHE A 40 4.77 5.82 -19.19
N GLN A 41 5.21 4.71 -19.79
CA GLN A 41 4.55 4.06 -20.91
C GLN A 41 4.16 2.65 -20.47
N ALA A 42 2.87 2.45 -20.26
CA ALA A 42 2.31 1.16 -19.87
C ALA A 42 2.35 0.18 -21.04
N LEU A 43 2.66 -1.09 -20.75
CA LEU A 43 2.40 -2.20 -21.64
C LEU A 43 1.06 -2.84 -21.28
N ASP A 44 0.45 -3.52 -22.25
CA ASP A 44 -0.87 -4.15 -22.08
C ASP A 44 -0.88 -5.27 -21.04
N ASP A 45 0.26 -5.90 -20.80
CA ASP A 45 0.40 -6.98 -19.82
C ASP A 45 0.95 -6.52 -18.47
N ASP A 46 1.24 -5.23 -18.28
CA ASP A 46 1.67 -4.68 -17.00
C ASP A 46 0.65 -4.96 -15.89
N ILE A 47 1.16 -5.15 -14.67
CA ILE A 47 0.37 -5.32 -13.46
C ILE A 47 0.77 -4.26 -12.44
N VAL A 48 -0.18 -3.41 -12.06
CA VAL A 48 0.00 -2.34 -11.07
C VAL A 48 -0.67 -2.73 -9.75
N LEU A 49 0.11 -2.77 -8.68
CA LEU A 49 -0.36 -3.03 -7.32
C LEU A 49 -0.62 -1.71 -6.61
N ALA A 50 -1.89 -1.39 -6.36
CA ALA A 50 -2.30 -0.12 -5.78
C ALA A 50 -2.93 -0.30 -4.40
N SER A 51 -2.69 0.65 -3.50
CA SER A 51 -3.38 0.71 -2.21
C SER A 51 -3.19 2.07 -1.56
N LYS A 52 -4.03 2.44 -0.60
CA LYS A 52 -3.61 3.45 0.38
C LYS A 52 -2.36 2.95 1.13
N PRO A 53 -1.46 3.85 1.58
CA PRO A 53 -0.43 3.46 2.53
C PRO A 53 -1.04 2.69 3.70
N LYS A 54 -0.37 1.62 4.13
CA LYS A 54 -0.75 0.79 5.29
C LYS A 54 -2.03 -0.06 5.15
N ALA A 55 -2.62 -0.12 3.96
CA ALA A 55 -3.79 -0.96 3.66
C ALA A 55 -3.45 -2.44 3.36
N GLY A 56 -2.18 -2.87 3.50
CA GLY A 56 -1.76 -4.25 3.22
C GLY A 56 -0.82 -4.44 2.02
N THR A 57 -0.22 -3.38 1.52
CA THR A 57 0.63 -3.37 0.31
C THR A 57 1.79 -4.36 0.35
N THR A 58 2.44 -4.54 1.51
CA THR A 58 3.53 -5.52 1.65
C THR A 58 3.04 -6.94 1.37
N TRP A 59 1.85 -7.28 1.87
CA TRP A 59 1.24 -8.59 1.65
C TRP A 59 0.80 -8.76 0.19
N LEU A 60 0.17 -7.73 -0.39
CA LEU A 60 -0.21 -7.70 -1.81
C LEU A 60 1.01 -7.90 -2.73
N LYS A 61 2.12 -7.18 -2.47
CA LYS A 61 3.38 -7.32 -3.22
C LYS A 61 3.95 -8.73 -3.13
N SER A 62 4.01 -9.31 -1.94
CA SER A 62 4.51 -10.68 -1.74
C SER A 62 3.67 -11.71 -2.48
N LEU A 63 2.34 -11.61 -2.39
CA LEU A 63 1.42 -12.52 -3.06
C LEU A 63 1.54 -12.39 -4.58
N ALA A 64 1.46 -11.17 -5.12
CA ALA A 64 1.54 -10.95 -6.56
C ALA A 64 2.88 -11.40 -7.14
N PHE A 65 3.99 -11.10 -6.45
CA PHE A 65 5.32 -11.59 -6.85
C PHE A 65 5.38 -13.12 -6.90
N THR A 66 4.89 -13.76 -5.84
CA THR A 66 4.93 -15.23 -5.71
C THR A 66 4.07 -15.91 -6.76
N ILE A 67 2.83 -15.45 -6.96
CA ILE A 67 1.92 -15.98 -7.99
C ILE A 67 2.53 -15.86 -9.38
N LEU A 68 3.06 -14.67 -9.73
CA LEU A 68 3.63 -14.41 -11.04
C LEU A 68 4.87 -15.27 -11.33
N ASN A 69 5.68 -15.53 -10.31
CA ASN A 69 6.98 -16.18 -10.48
C ASN A 69 7.03 -17.62 -9.94
N ARG A 70 5.90 -18.23 -9.60
CA ARG A 70 5.85 -19.57 -8.96
C ARG A 70 6.49 -20.69 -9.79
N HIS A 71 6.49 -20.58 -11.12
CA HIS A 71 7.17 -21.52 -12.01
C HIS A 71 8.66 -21.20 -12.24
N ARG A 72 9.10 -19.98 -11.89
CA ARG A 72 10.50 -19.53 -12.03
C ARG A 72 11.29 -19.78 -10.76
N PHE A 73 10.67 -19.60 -9.60
CA PHE A 73 11.30 -19.79 -8.31
C PHE A 73 10.44 -20.70 -7.44
N PRO A 74 10.97 -21.84 -6.94
CA PRO A 74 10.31 -22.56 -5.87
C PRO A 74 10.26 -21.67 -4.62
N LEU A 75 9.26 -21.86 -3.75
CA LEU A 75 9.12 -21.07 -2.51
C LEU A 75 10.37 -21.12 -1.62
N SER A 76 11.07 -22.27 -1.63
CA SER A 76 12.34 -22.46 -0.91
C SER A 76 13.45 -21.50 -1.36
N GLY A 77 13.48 -21.15 -2.65
CA GLY A 77 14.44 -20.25 -3.29
C GLY A 77 13.86 -18.89 -3.70
N SER A 78 12.69 -18.51 -3.17
CA SER A 78 12.03 -17.26 -3.52
C SER A 78 12.90 -16.03 -3.16
N PRO A 79 13.04 -15.05 -4.07
CA PRO A 79 13.70 -13.77 -3.79
C PRO A 79 13.15 -13.01 -2.57
N LEU A 80 11.92 -13.28 -2.14
CA LEU A 80 11.33 -12.70 -0.93
C LEU A 80 12.09 -13.07 0.36
N LYS A 81 12.91 -14.13 0.34
CA LYS A 81 13.77 -14.53 1.46
C LYS A 81 15.02 -13.66 1.62
N THR A 82 15.47 -13.02 0.54
CA THR A 82 16.73 -12.25 0.50
C THR A 82 16.50 -10.77 0.23
N SER A 83 15.32 -10.38 -0.23
CA SER A 83 14.93 -8.98 -0.50
C SER A 83 13.52 -8.72 0.01
N ASN A 84 13.31 -7.51 0.56
CA ASN A 84 11.98 -7.09 1.00
C ASN A 84 11.05 -6.89 -0.21
N PRO A 85 9.74 -7.17 -0.11
CA PRO A 85 8.79 -7.00 -1.23
C PRO A 85 8.79 -5.59 -1.84
N HIS A 86 9.07 -4.56 -1.04
CA HIS A 86 9.15 -3.17 -1.53
C HIS A 86 10.40 -2.89 -2.36
N ASP A 87 11.49 -3.65 -2.19
CA ASP A 87 12.68 -3.55 -3.03
C ASP A 87 12.51 -4.34 -4.34
N ILE A 88 11.73 -5.44 -4.31
CA ILE A 88 11.48 -6.28 -5.49
C ILE A 88 10.48 -5.63 -6.44
N ILE A 89 9.43 -5.00 -5.89
CA ILE A 89 8.41 -4.29 -6.67
C ILE A 89 8.41 -2.83 -6.21
N PRO A 90 9.26 -1.97 -6.81
CA PRO A 90 9.36 -0.59 -6.36
C PRO A 90 8.14 0.25 -6.75
N TYR A 91 8.01 1.40 -6.10
CA TYR A 91 6.91 2.34 -6.36
C TYR A 91 7.24 3.29 -7.50
N PHE A 92 6.22 3.72 -8.25
CA PHE A 92 6.38 4.78 -9.25
C PHE A 92 6.86 6.08 -8.60
N GLU A 93 6.06 6.63 -7.70
CA GLU A 93 6.21 7.97 -7.12
C GLU A 93 7.30 8.09 -6.05
N MET A 94 7.82 6.97 -5.54
CA MET A 94 8.83 6.96 -4.46
C MET A 94 10.19 6.41 -4.89
N THR A 95 10.24 5.56 -5.93
CA THR A 95 11.49 4.86 -6.29
C THR A 95 11.83 5.02 -7.77
N HIS A 96 10.95 4.58 -8.67
CA HIS A 96 11.27 4.59 -10.10
C HIS A 96 11.51 6.00 -10.61
N TYR A 97 10.62 6.94 -10.25
CA TYR A 97 10.69 8.34 -10.65
C TYR A 97 11.29 9.25 -9.57
N ASN A 98 12.06 8.69 -8.63
CA ASN A 98 12.65 9.48 -7.55
C ASN A 98 13.51 10.64 -8.06
N ASN A 99 13.39 11.81 -7.42
CA ASN A 99 13.97 13.08 -7.85
C ASN A 99 13.55 13.52 -9.26
N GLY A 100 12.33 13.17 -9.70
CA GLY A 100 11.80 13.54 -11.01
C GLY A 100 12.57 12.95 -12.20
N ARG A 101 13.32 11.88 -12.00
CA ARG A 101 14.08 11.22 -13.07
C ARG A 101 13.16 10.44 -14.01
N ILE A 102 13.58 10.28 -15.26
CA ILE A 102 12.93 9.36 -16.20
C ILE A 102 13.46 7.95 -15.91
N ALA A 103 12.55 7.03 -15.58
CA ALA A 103 12.88 5.64 -15.33
C ALA A 103 13.03 4.86 -16.65
N ASP A 104 14.04 3.99 -16.73
CA ASP A 104 14.19 3.04 -17.83
C ASP A 104 13.73 1.65 -17.39
N PHE A 105 12.82 1.07 -18.17
CA PHE A 105 12.24 -0.26 -17.93
C PHE A 105 12.58 -1.26 -19.04
N SER A 106 13.47 -0.90 -19.97
CA SER A 106 13.86 -1.75 -21.10
C SER A 106 14.47 -3.10 -20.67
N GLY A 107 15.09 -3.16 -19.48
CA GLY A 107 15.65 -4.37 -18.89
C GLY A 107 14.64 -5.25 -18.13
N MET A 108 13.38 -4.86 -17.99
CA MET A 108 12.37 -5.65 -17.27
C MET A 108 11.68 -6.65 -18.20
N SER A 109 11.63 -7.92 -17.78
CA SER A 109 10.83 -8.94 -18.45
C SER A 109 9.34 -8.71 -18.21
N SER A 110 8.53 -8.81 -19.26
CA SER A 110 7.07 -8.81 -19.15
C SER A 110 6.51 -10.13 -18.56
N PRO A 111 5.34 -10.08 -17.88
CA PRO A 111 4.64 -8.86 -17.47
C PRO A 111 5.40 -8.14 -16.36
N ARG A 112 5.42 -6.80 -16.40
CA ARG A 112 6.12 -6.00 -15.40
C ARG A 112 5.21 -5.78 -14.18
N LEU A 113 5.77 -5.91 -12.99
CA LEU A 113 5.09 -5.60 -11.73
C LEU A 113 5.54 -4.24 -11.23
N PHE A 114 4.57 -3.38 -10.95
CA PHE A 114 4.79 -2.06 -10.35
C PHE A 114 3.88 -1.86 -9.14
N ALA A 115 4.20 -0.85 -8.32
CA ALA A 115 3.34 -0.47 -7.22
C ALA A 115 3.11 1.04 -7.15
N THR A 116 2.01 1.44 -6.53
CA THR A 116 1.71 2.86 -6.29
C THR A 116 0.77 3.06 -5.10
N HIS A 117 0.90 4.22 -4.48
CA HIS A 117 -0.05 4.75 -3.51
C HIS A 117 -0.87 5.91 -4.05
N LEU A 118 -0.78 6.21 -5.36
CA LEU A 118 -1.53 7.31 -5.95
C LEU A 118 -3.03 6.99 -6.07
N PRO A 119 -3.91 8.00 -5.92
CA PRO A 119 -5.31 7.85 -6.26
C PRO A 119 -5.47 7.57 -7.76
N TYR A 120 -6.54 6.88 -8.15
CA TYR A 120 -6.73 6.42 -9.53
C TYR A 120 -6.63 7.55 -10.57
N HIS A 121 -7.19 8.73 -10.28
CA HIS A 121 -7.17 9.86 -11.21
C HIS A 121 -5.76 10.41 -11.46
N ALA A 122 -4.83 10.19 -10.52
CA ALA A 122 -3.44 10.63 -10.64
C ALA A 122 -2.51 9.59 -11.31
N LEU A 123 -3.02 8.43 -11.72
CA LEU A 123 -2.24 7.49 -12.53
C LEU A 123 -1.93 8.06 -13.92
N ALA A 124 -0.81 7.63 -14.50
CA ALA A 124 -0.44 7.99 -15.87
C ALA A 124 -1.52 7.57 -16.87
N GLU A 125 -1.81 8.44 -17.85
CA GLU A 125 -2.84 8.16 -18.87
C GLU A 125 -2.57 6.89 -19.66
N SER A 126 -1.29 6.54 -19.90
CA SER A 126 -0.93 5.28 -20.56
C SER A 126 -1.46 4.06 -19.80
N ILE A 127 -1.48 4.09 -18.46
CA ILE A 127 -2.04 3.01 -17.64
C ILE A 127 -3.55 2.97 -17.81
N LYS A 128 -4.23 4.12 -17.86
CA LYS A 128 -5.69 4.15 -18.01
C LYS A 128 -6.15 3.68 -19.38
N GLN A 129 -5.37 3.97 -20.42
CA GLN A 129 -5.70 3.68 -21.83
C GLN A 129 -5.25 2.29 -22.31
N SER A 130 -4.24 1.67 -21.70
CA SER A 130 -3.76 0.33 -22.08
C SER A 130 -4.67 -0.80 -21.56
N ASN A 131 -4.27 -2.06 -21.75
CA ASN A 131 -4.87 -3.22 -21.09
C ASN A 131 -4.22 -3.58 -19.73
N ALA A 132 -3.24 -2.79 -19.26
CA ALA A 132 -2.55 -3.02 -17.98
C ALA A 132 -3.54 -3.25 -16.84
N ARG A 133 -3.31 -4.24 -15.99
CA ARG A 133 -4.24 -4.60 -14.93
C ARG A 133 -3.84 -3.97 -13.61
N ILE A 134 -4.82 -3.62 -12.80
CA ILE A 134 -4.61 -3.01 -11.49
C ILE A 134 -5.21 -3.92 -10.43
N VAL A 135 -4.41 -4.32 -9.45
CA VAL A 135 -4.90 -4.98 -8.24
C VAL A 135 -4.86 -3.97 -7.11
N TYR A 136 -6.04 -3.62 -6.61
CA TYR A 136 -6.21 -2.66 -5.53
C TYR A 136 -6.58 -3.37 -4.22
N VAL A 137 -5.91 -3.04 -3.11
CA VAL A 137 -6.34 -3.49 -1.77
C VAL A 137 -6.81 -2.31 -0.92
N ALA A 138 -8.05 -2.40 -0.45
CA ALA A 138 -8.63 -1.53 0.57
C ALA A 138 -8.49 -2.16 1.96
N ARG A 139 -8.54 -1.34 3.00
CA ARG A 139 -8.58 -1.78 4.40
C ARG A 139 -9.45 -0.81 5.18
N ASN A 140 -10.03 -1.25 6.29
CA ASN A 140 -10.74 -0.40 7.23
C ASN A 140 -9.89 0.85 7.55
N PRO A 141 -10.41 2.06 7.33
CA PRO A 141 -9.64 3.28 7.47
C PRO A 141 -9.18 3.53 8.92
N LEU A 142 -9.91 3.07 9.95
CA LEU A 142 -9.45 3.17 11.36
C LEU A 142 -8.20 2.32 11.62
N ASP A 143 -8.15 1.10 11.07
CA ASP A 143 -6.94 0.27 11.14
C ASP A 143 -5.78 0.89 10.37
N ILE A 144 -6.06 1.63 9.29
CA ILE A 144 -5.05 2.41 8.57
C ILE A 144 -4.50 3.52 9.47
N VAL A 145 -5.33 4.27 10.20
CA VAL A 145 -4.86 5.33 11.13
C VAL A 145 -3.84 4.76 12.12
N VAL A 146 -4.22 3.69 12.84
CA VAL A 146 -3.35 3.07 13.85
C VAL A 146 -2.09 2.47 13.23
N SER A 147 -2.22 1.83 12.06
CA SER A 147 -1.07 1.28 11.36
C SER A 147 -0.13 2.37 10.81
N MET A 148 -0.64 3.53 10.42
CA MET A 148 0.14 4.67 9.95
C MET A 148 0.87 5.32 11.11
N TRP A 149 0.17 5.57 12.21
CA TRP A 149 0.76 6.14 13.42
C TRP A 149 1.97 5.33 13.90
N HIS A 150 1.82 4.02 14.08
CA HIS A 150 2.95 3.16 14.47
C HIS A 150 4.09 3.16 13.45
N PHE A 151 3.76 3.21 12.16
CA PHE A 151 4.77 3.20 11.10
C PHE A 151 5.58 4.50 11.09
N GLU A 152 4.94 5.64 11.27
CA GLU A 152 5.64 6.92 11.38
C GLU A 152 6.44 7.02 12.69
N ARG A 153 5.91 6.53 13.82
CA ARG A 153 6.66 6.46 15.10
C ARG A 153 7.88 5.54 15.07
N SER A 154 7.98 4.64 14.09
CA SER A 154 9.20 3.84 13.92
C SER A 154 10.41 4.65 13.45
N LYS A 155 10.19 5.91 13.02
CA LYS A 155 11.24 6.87 12.71
C LYS A 155 11.71 7.57 13.98
N PRO A 156 13.03 7.68 14.23
CA PRO A 156 13.56 8.35 15.41
C PRO A 156 12.99 9.76 15.63
N GLU A 157 12.87 10.55 14.55
CA GLU A 157 12.36 11.93 14.58
C GLU A 157 10.86 12.05 14.88
N ARG A 158 10.13 10.93 14.93
CA ARG A 158 8.69 10.85 15.22
C ARG A 158 8.34 9.87 16.33
N ALA A 159 9.32 9.40 17.10
CA ALA A 159 9.09 8.40 18.14
C ALA A 159 7.98 8.80 19.14
N ASP A 160 7.86 10.09 19.41
CA ASP A 160 6.90 10.68 20.36
C ASP A 160 5.66 11.30 19.70
N TRP A 161 5.43 11.04 18.40
CA TRP A 161 4.29 11.62 17.70
C TRP A 161 2.94 11.17 18.32
N PRO A 162 2.08 12.09 18.80
CA PRO A 162 0.82 11.72 19.45
C PRO A 162 -0.16 11.02 18.50
N LEU A 163 -0.90 10.03 19.01
CA LEU A 163 -1.94 9.36 18.22
C LEU A 163 -3.05 10.32 17.82
N ASP A 164 -3.46 11.21 18.73
CA ASP A 164 -4.52 12.18 18.48
C ASP A 164 -4.18 13.11 17.31
N GLU A 165 -2.92 13.54 17.17
CA GLU A 165 -2.50 14.33 16.01
C GLU A 165 -2.65 13.57 14.69
N CYS A 166 -2.24 12.30 14.66
CA CYS A 166 -2.41 11.45 13.49
C CYS A 166 -3.91 11.26 13.18
N PHE A 167 -4.71 10.97 14.20
CA PHE A 167 -6.16 10.78 14.06
C PHE A 167 -6.85 12.04 13.52
N GLU A 168 -6.51 13.22 14.03
CA GLU A 168 -7.07 14.49 13.56
C GLU A 168 -6.67 14.81 12.11
N GLN A 169 -5.45 14.47 11.68
CA GLN A 169 -5.05 14.60 10.27
C GLN A 169 -5.93 13.75 9.35
N PHE A 170 -6.18 12.49 9.72
CA PHE A 170 -7.08 11.61 8.97
C PHE A 170 -8.53 12.10 9.00
N CYS A 171 -9.01 12.67 10.10
CA CYS A 171 -10.34 13.28 10.16
C CYS A 171 -10.49 14.45 9.17
N ARG A 172 -9.41 15.21 8.92
CA ARG A 172 -9.39 16.30 7.93
C ARG A 172 -9.12 15.84 6.50
N GLY A 173 -8.70 14.58 6.31
CA GLY A 173 -8.31 14.04 5.01
C GLY A 173 -6.91 14.49 4.57
N GLU A 174 -6.15 15.10 5.48
CA GLU A 174 -4.80 15.64 5.28
C GLU A 174 -3.74 14.56 5.51
N GLU A 175 -3.92 13.39 4.91
CA GLU A 175 -2.98 12.28 5.02
C GLU A 175 -2.26 11.97 3.70
N GLU A 176 -1.20 11.16 3.78
CA GLU A 176 -0.40 10.76 2.62
C GLU A 176 -1.26 10.06 1.54
N PHE A 177 -1.28 10.64 0.34
CA PHE A 177 -2.15 10.29 -0.79
C PHE A 177 -3.65 10.35 -0.43
N GLY A 178 -4.02 11.29 0.42
CA GLY A 178 -5.36 11.50 0.93
C GLY A 178 -6.21 12.46 0.09
N ALA A 179 -7.51 12.57 0.36
CA ALA A 179 -8.19 11.89 1.45
C ALA A 179 -8.60 10.45 1.09
N PHE A 180 -8.72 9.56 2.08
CA PHE A 180 -9.09 8.16 1.84
C PHE A 180 -10.47 8.01 1.19
N TRP A 181 -11.39 8.96 1.45
CA TRP A 181 -12.73 8.98 0.88
C TRP A 181 -12.78 9.41 -0.59
N ASP A 182 -11.70 9.95 -1.15
CA ASP A 182 -11.58 10.14 -2.60
C ASP A 182 -10.77 8.99 -3.23
N HIS A 183 -9.75 8.54 -2.50
CA HIS A 183 -8.83 7.51 -2.97
C HIS A 183 -9.50 6.13 -3.12
N ILE A 184 -10.16 5.60 -2.08
CA ILE A 184 -10.74 4.26 -2.13
C ILE A 184 -11.93 4.21 -3.09
N PRO A 185 -12.88 5.16 -3.08
CA PRO A 185 -13.99 5.15 -4.03
C PRO A 185 -13.55 5.29 -5.48
N GLY A 186 -12.48 6.03 -5.77
CA GLY A 186 -11.93 6.13 -7.13
C GLY A 186 -11.59 4.76 -7.72
N TYR A 187 -10.87 3.92 -6.98
CA TYR A 187 -10.57 2.55 -7.40
C TYR A 187 -11.80 1.63 -7.38
N ARG A 188 -12.70 1.80 -6.41
CA ARG A 188 -13.94 1.02 -6.35
C ARG A 188 -14.80 1.24 -7.59
N LYS A 189 -15.03 2.50 -7.95
CA LYS A 189 -15.78 2.89 -9.15
C LYS A 189 -15.21 2.19 -10.38
N GLN A 190 -13.89 2.24 -10.53
CA GLN A 190 -13.21 1.61 -11.66
C GLN A 190 -13.28 0.08 -11.65
N SER A 191 -13.29 -0.56 -10.47
CA SER A 191 -13.52 -2.01 -10.39
C SER A 191 -14.93 -2.42 -10.83
N THR A 192 -15.92 -1.55 -10.64
CA THR A 192 -17.30 -1.80 -11.06
C THR A 192 -17.51 -1.50 -12.53
N GLU A 193 -16.99 -0.38 -13.02
CA GLU A 193 -17.13 0.06 -14.42
C GLU A 193 -16.23 -0.75 -15.37
N ASN A 194 -15.03 -1.12 -14.92
CA ASN A 194 -14.00 -1.79 -15.72
C ASN A 194 -13.42 -3.02 -14.97
N PRO A 195 -14.22 -4.08 -14.72
CA PRO A 195 -13.81 -5.23 -13.90
C PRO A 195 -12.66 -6.05 -14.48
N LYS A 196 -12.38 -5.93 -15.79
CA LYS A 196 -11.18 -6.54 -16.42
C LYS A 196 -9.90 -5.71 -16.19
N LYS A 197 -10.04 -4.44 -15.82
CA LYS A 197 -8.95 -3.47 -15.61
C LYS A 197 -8.56 -3.36 -14.15
N VAL A 198 -9.53 -3.38 -13.24
CA VAL A 198 -9.30 -3.20 -11.79
C VAL A 198 -9.95 -4.31 -10.99
N LEU A 199 -9.13 -5.08 -10.28
CA LEU A 199 -9.55 -5.99 -9.21
C LEU A 199 -9.51 -5.24 -7.88
N PHE A 200 -10.64 -5.19 -7.18
CA PHE A 200 -10.74 -4.58 -5.86
C PHE A 200 -10.84 -5.66 -4.79
N LEU A 201 -9.85 -5.67 -3.90
CA LEU A 201 -9.74 -6.57 -2.75
C LEU A 201 -9.94 -5.78 -1.45
N LYS A 202 -10.40 -6.45 -0.40
CA LYS A 202 -10.35 -5.91 0.96
C LYS A 202 -9.43 -6.76 1.84
N TYR A 203 -8.60 -6.09 2.62
CA TYR A 203 -7.66 -6.72 3.54
C TYR A 203 -8.36 -7.69 4.51
N GLU A 204 -9.54 -7.31 5.00
CA GLU A 204 -10.34 -8.11 5.92
C GLU A 204 -10.86 -9.39 5.25
N GLU A 205 -11.32 -9.30 4.00
CA GLU A 205 -11.81 -10.44 3.21
C GLU A 205 -10.65 -11.38 2.86
N MET A 206 -9.48 -10.84 2.49
CA MET A 206 -8.26 -11.65 2.26
C MET A 206 -7.81 -12.38 3.55
N LYS A 207 -8.04 -11.78 4.72
CA LYS A 207 -7.73 -12.39 6.02
C LYS A 207 -8.71 -13.49 6.40
N GLU A 208 -9.97 -13.35 5.99
CA GLU A 208 -11.06 -14.30 6.24
C GLU A 208 -10.93 -15.53 5.32
N ASP A 209 -10.66 -15.32 4.03
CA ASP A 209 -10.41 -16.37 3.04
C ASP A 209 -9.21 -16.03 2.14
N ALA A 210 -8.02 -16.38 2.63
CA ALA A 210 -6.79 -16.15 1.88
C ALA A 210 -6.72 -16.99 0.59
N VAL A 211 -7.19 -18.23 0.61
CA VAL A 211 -7.08 -19.17 -0.52
C VAL A 211 -7.95 -18.68 -1.68
N GLY A 212 -9.22 -18.35 -1.41
CA GLY A 212 -10.15 -17.83 -2.41
C GLY A 212 -9.67 -16.52 -3.03
N GLU A 213 -9.23 -15.56 -2.21
CA GLU A 213 -8.76 -14.26 -2.73
C GLU A 213 -7.41 -14.39 -3.49
N ILE A 214 -6.52 -15.31 -3.11
CA ILE A 214 -5.30 -15.61 -3.88
C ILE A 214 -5.64 -16.22 -5.24
N LYS A 215 -6.58 -17.19 -5.29
CA LYS A 215 -7.02 -17.79 -6.54
C LYS A 215 -7.61 -16.75 -7.51
N LYS A 216 -8.54 -15.93 -7.01
CA LYS A 216 -9.14 -14.81 -7.73
C LYS A 216 -8.11 -13.81 -8.23
N MET A 217 -7.11 -13.48 -7.40
CA MET A 217 -6.02 -12.59 -7.81
C MET A 217 -5.17 -13.21 -8.93
N ALA A 218 -4.85 -14.51 -8.84
CA ALA A 218 -4.09 -15.21 -9.86
C ALA A 218 -4.82 -15.27 -11.20
N GLU A 219 -6.11 -15.58 -11.20
CA GLU A 219 -6.97 -15.53 -12.40
C GLU A 219 -6.97 -14.13 -13.02
N PHE A 220 -7.20 -13.09 -12.22
CA PHE A 220 -7.20 -11.71 -12.69
C PHE A 220 -5.85 -11.29 -13.27
N MET A 221 -4.74 -11.67 -12.61
CA MET A 221 -3.38 -11.42 -13.09
C MET A 221 -3.01 -12.24 -14.33
N GLY A 222 -3.87 -13.16 -14.79
CA GLY A 222 -3.64 -13.98 -15.99
C GLY A 222 -2.68 -15.15 -15.74
N PHE A 223 -2.52 -15.54 -14.48
CA PHE A 223 -1.71 -16.68 -14.05
C PHE A 223 -2.56 -17.63 -13.21
N PRO A 224 -3.73 -18.10 -13.72
CA PRO A 224 -4.62 -18.98 -12.95
C PRO A 224 -3.87 -20.25 -12.53
N PHE A 225 -4.28 -20.83 -11.42
CA PHE A 225 -3.75 -22.12 -10.99
C PHE A 225 -4.37 -23.24 -11.82
N SER A 226 -3.58 -24.26 -12.16
CA SER A 226 -4.12 -25.48 -12.78
C SER A 226 -4.84 -26.34 -11.74
N VAL A 227 -5.68 -27.27 -12.21
CA VAL A 227 -6.37 -28.24 -11.32
C VAL A 227 -5.36 -29.08 -10.53
N GLU A 228 -4.21 -29.38 -11.12
CA GLU A 228 -3.12 -30.12 -10.50
C GLU A 228 -2.42 -29.27 -9.43
N GLU A 229 -2.15 -27.99 -9.69
CA GLU A 229 -1.60 -27.06 -8.69
C GLU A 229 -2.54 -26.92 -7.49
N GLU A 230 -3.85 -26.79 -7.73
CA GLU A 230 -4.85 -26.72 -6.67
C GLU A 230 -4.91 -28.01 -5.84
N LYS A 231 -4.95 -29.18 -6.50
CA LYS A 231 -4.93 -30.48 -5.80
C LYS A 231 -3.64 -30.71 -5.01
N ALA A 232 -2.52 -30.15 -5.47
CA ALA A 232 -1.23 -30.23 -4.79
C ALA A 232 -1.11 -29.25 -3.60
N GLY A 233 -2.11 -28.39 -3.36
CA GLY A 233 -2.09 -27.43 -2.25
C GLY A 233 -1.22 -26.20 -2.51
N ALA A 234 -0.93 -25.87 -3.77
CA ALA A 234 -0.02 -24.77 -4.12
C ALA A 234 -0.52 -23.41 -3.61
N ILE A 235 -1.85 -23.20 -3.57
CA ILE A 235 -2.44 -21.95 -3.11
C ILE A 235 -2.24 -21.78 -1.60
N GLU A 236 -2.47 -22.85 -0.83
CA GLU A 236 -2.25 -22.93 0.60
C GLU A 236 -0.78 -22.72 0.96
N GLU A 237 0.15 -23.32 0.20
CA GLU A 237 1.58 -23.11 0.39
C GLU A 237 1.99 -21.64 0.16
N ILE A 238 1.45 -21.01 -0.89
CA ILE A 238 1.67 -19.57 -1.17
C ILE A 238 1.08 -18.71 -0.05
N ALA A 239 -0.14 -19.02 0.40
CA ALA A 239 -0.80 -18.30 1.50
C ALA A 239 0.03 -18.39 2.78
N GLN A 240 0.53 -19.58 3.11
CA GLN A 240 1.36 -19.82 4.28
C GLN A 240 2.71 -19.12 4.16
N PHE A 241 3.38 -19.21 3.01
CA PHE A 241 4.66 -18.56 2.76
C PHE A 241 4.56 -17.03 2.82
N CYS A 242 3.50 -16.45 2.23
CA CYS A 242 3.26 -15.01 2.23
C CYS A 242 2.53 -14.51 3.49
N SER A 243 2.24 -15.37 4.45
CA SER A 243 1.59 -14.98 5.71
C SER A 243 2.44 -13.96 6.47
N LEU A 244 1.80 -13.14 7.31
CA LEU A 244 2.52 -12.19 8.14
C LEU A 244 3.58 -12.89 9.01
N SER A 245 3.21 -14.00 9.65
CA SER A 245 4.12 -14.72 10.55
C SER A 245 5.35 -15.25 9.80
N SER A 246 5.18 -15.80 8.60
CA SER A 246 6.28 -16.23 7.74
C SER A 246 7.15 -15.06 7.31
N LEU A 247 6.56 -14.05 6.64
CA LEU A 247 7.32 -12.92 6.10
C LEU A 247 8.06 -12.13 7.18
N LYS A 248 7.41 -11.87 8.33
CA LYS A 248 8.02 -11.18 9.49
C LYS A 248 9.24 -11.93 10.02
N ASN A 249 9.28 -13.26 9.88
CA ASN A 249 10.32 -14.11 10.45
C ASN A 249 11.52 -14.36 9.52
N LEU A 250 11.46 -13.92 8.26
CA LEU A 250 12.59 -13.97 7.34
C LEU A 250 13.71 -13.03 7.81
N GLU A 251 14.96 -13.47 7.70
CA GLU A 251 16.13 -12.69 8.17
C GLU A 251 16.21 -11.31 7.54
N VAL A 252 15.94 -11.20 6.24
CA VAL A 252 15.89 -9.91 5.53
C VAL A 252 14.86 -8.94 6.14
N ASN A 253 13.78 -9.45 6.73
CA ASN A 253 12.72 -8.63 7.30
C ASN A 253 12.94 -8.31 8.78
N LYS A 254 13.60 -9.20 9.54
CA LYS A 254 13.97 -8.95 10.95
C LYS A 254 15.08 -7.90 11.09
N ASN A 255 16.12 -8.05 10.27
CA ASN A 255 17.41 -7.38 10.47
C ASN A 255 17.81 -6.48 9.29
N GLY A 256 17.01 -6.42 8.23
CA GLY A 256 17.30 -5.61 7.06
C GLY A 256 16.81 -4.16 7.13
N ALA A 257 17.15 -3.42 6.07
CA ALA A 257 16.65 -2.10 5.78
C ALA A 257 16.31 -2.01 4.27
N LEU A 258 15.33 -1.17 3.93
CA LEU A 258 14.98 -0.95 2.52
C LEU A 258 16.15 -0.29 1.78
N LYS A 259 16.48 -0.84 0.61
CA LYS A 259 17.58 -0.36 -0.23
C LYS A 259 17.12 0.67 -1.26
N THR A 260 15.85 0.62 -1.64
CA THR A 260 15.29 1.36 -2.77
C THR A 260 14.79 2.77 -2.47
N VAL A 261 14.73 3.16 -1.19
CA VAL A 261 14.25 4.48 -0.77
C VAL A 261 15.28 5.17 0.11
N SER A 262 15.46 6.48 -0.09
CA SER A 262 16.45 7.34 0.58
C SER A 262 16.31 7.43 2.11
N TRP A 263 15.28 6.80 2.69
CA TRP A 263 14.94 6.88 4.10
C TRP A 263 15.55 5.77 4.97
N ASN A 264 16.35 4.85 4.39
CA ASN A 264 17.03 3.74 5.09
C ASN A 264 16.16 3.06 6.16
N ARG A 265 14.90 2.76 5.82
CA ARG A 265 13.88 2.36 6.80
C ARG A 265 14.09 0.89 7.20
N PRO A 266 14.13 0.55 8.50
CA PRO A 266 14.21 -0.84 8.93
C PRO A 266 13.03 -1.66 8.41
N THR A 267 13.29 -2.81 7.80
CA THR A 267 12.24 -3.66 7.18
C THR A 267 11.24 -4.18 8.21
N LYS A 268 11.66 -4.35 9.47
CA LYS A 268 10.78 -4.76 10.57
C LYS A 268 9.60 -3.80 10.80
N SER A 269 9.73 -2.53 10.41
CA SER A 269 8.67 -1.51 10.54
C SER A 269 7.42 -1.81 9.70
N PHE A 270 7.54 -2.68 8.69
CA PHE A 270 6.42 -3.09 7.84
C PHE A 270 5.58 -4.22 8.47
N PHE A 271 6.08 -4.89 9.50
CA PHE A 271 5.49 -6.12 10.07
C PHE A 271 5.13 -5.96 11.55
N ARG A 272 3.93 -5.45 11.83
CA ARG A 272 3.42 -5.22 13.20
C ARG A 272 2.59 -6.38 13.74
N LYS A 273 1.24 -6.29 13.63
CA LYS A 273 0.27 -7.31 14.07
C LYS A 273 -0.47 -8.01 12.92
N GLY A 274 -0.79 -7.28 11.83
CA GLY A 274 -1.50 -7.83 10.67
C GLY A 274 -2.93 -8.31 10.96
N GLU A 275 -3.57 -7.71 11.94
CA GLU A 275 -4.93 -8.03 12.37
C GLU A 275 -5.92 -6.99 11.82
N ALA A 276 -7.18 -7.39 11.68
CA ALA A 276 -8.30 -6.49 11.43
C ALA A 276 -8.95 -6.14 12.77
N GLY A 277 -9.36 -4.89 12.95
CA GLY A 277 -10.01 -4.40 14.16
C GLY A 277 -9.06 -4.02 15.30
N ASP A 278 -7.74 -3.92 15.06
CA ASP A 278 -6.80 -3.57 16.13
C ASP A 278 -6.95 -2.11 16.59
N TYR A 279 -7.65 -1.28 15.81
CA TYR A 279 -7.93 0.10 16.19
C TYR A 279 -8.67 0.25 17.53
N VAL A 280 -9.47 -0.73 17.94
CA VAL A 280 -10.21 -0.71 19.22
C VAL A 280 -9.28 -0.67 20.44
N ASN A 281 -8.03 -1.11 20.27
CA ASN A 281 -7.03 -1.09 21.34
C ASN A 281 -6.33 0.27 21.49
N PHE A 282 -6.61 1.23 20.60
CA PHE A 282 -5.87 2.51 20.53
C PHE A 282 -6.78 3.73 20.47
N LEU A 283 -7.96 3.63 19.86
CA LEU A 283 -8.89 4.74 19.70
C LEU A 283 -10.04 4.61 20.70
N SER A 284 -10.45 5.74 21.29
CA SER A 284 -11.61 5.75 22.18
C SER A 284 -12.91 5.48 21.40
N PRO A 285 -13.96 4.97 22.04
CA PRO A 285 -15.27 4.78 21.40
C PRO A 285 -15.79 6.06 20.72
N GLU A 286 -15.58 7.22 21.33
CA GLU A 286 -16.00 8.52 20.79
C GLU A 286 -15.22 8.88 19.51
N ALA A 287 -13.90 8.60 19.48
CA ALA A 287 -13.08 8.80 18.28
C ALA A 287 -13.51 7.85 17.15
N VAL A 288 -13.75 6.58 17.48
CA VAL A 288 -14.27 5.58 16.53
C VAL A 288 -15.62 6.03 15.96
N GLU A 289 -16.55 6.47 16.80
CA GLU A 289 -17.87 6.94 16.36
C GLU A 289 -17.76 8.18 15.46
N ARG A 290 -16.96 9.19 15.87
CA ARG A 290 -16.76 10.41 15.08
C ARG A 290 -16.22 10.10 13.69
N PHE A 291 -15.18 9.28 13.60
CA PHE A 291 -14.59 8.95 12.31
C PHE A 291 -15.50 8.03 11.47
N SER A 292 -16.25 7.13 12.11
CA SER A 292 -17.25 6.31 11.41
C SER A 292 -18.32 7.16 10.73
N LYS A 293 -18.80 8.22 11.39
CA LYS A 293 -19.74 9.18 10.78
C LYS A 293 -19.13 9.88 9.57
N ILE A 294 -17.87 10.32 9.66
CA ILE A 294 -17.15 10.91 8.52
C ILE A 294 -17.08 9.91 7.36
N VAL A 295 -16.70 8.66 7.63
CA VAL A 295 -16.62 7.59 6.61
C VAL A 295 -17.99 7.37 5.97
N GLU A 296 -19.05 7.24 6.76
CA GLU A 296 -20.41 7.00 6.27
C GLU A 296 -20.90 8.15 5.38
N GLU A 297 -20.74 9.39 5.83
CA GLU A 297 -21.14 10.58 5.08
C GLU A 297 -20.38 10.69 3.75
N LYS A 298 -19.05 10.48 3.77
CA LYS A 298 -18.19 10.65 2.60
C LYS A 298 -18.27 9.48 1.61
N LEU A 299 -18.55 8.27 2.09
CA LEU A 299 -18.68 7.08 1.24
C LEU A 299 -20.12 6.81 0.80
N LYS A 300 -21.08 7.65 1.20
CA LYS A 300 -22.48 7.53 0.80
C LYS A 300 -22.61 7.44 -0.73
N GLY A 301 -23.25 6.36 -1.20
CA GLY A 301 -23.45 6.12 -2.63
C GLY A 301 -22.26 5.47 -3.36
N SER A 302 -21.11 5.26 -2.71
CA SER A 302 -19.96 4.57 -3.33
C SER A 302 -20.11 3.05 -3.42
N GLY A 303 -21.10 2.48 -2.72
CA GLY A 303 -21.28 1.04 -2.58
C GLY A 303 -20.19 0.36 -1.72
N LEU A 304 -19.40 1.15 -0.97
CA LEU A 304 -18.41 0.64 -0.02
C LEU A 304 -18.97 0.64 1.39
N THR A 305 -18.77 -0.48 2.07
CA THR A 305 -18.97 -0.62 3.51
C THR A 305 -17.74 -1.29 4.12
N PHE A 306 -17.32 -0.79 5.28
CA PHE A 306 -16.28 -1.38 6.10
C PHE A 306 -16.94 -1.94 7.36
N LYS A 307 -16.59 -3.19 7.72
CA LYS A 307 -17.01 -3.76 9.00
C LYS A 307 -16.32 -2.96 10.10
N MET A 308 -17.09 -2.25 10.90
CA MET A 308 -16.63 -1.60 12.12
C MET A 308 -16.92 -2.56 13.27
N CYS A 309 -15.89 -3.05 13.95
CA CYS A 309 -16.03 -3.67 15.26
C CYS A 309 -16.55 -2.62 16.24
N CYS A 310 -17.73 -2.89 16.80
CA CYS A 310 -18.30 -2.17 17.93
C CYS A 310 -17.66 -2.66 19.23
#